data_AF-A0A7S1QW41-F1
#
_entry.id   AF-A0A7S1QW41-F1
#
_cell.length_a   1.000
_cell.length_b   1.000
_cell.length_c   1.000
_cell.angle_alpha   90.00
_cell.angle_beta   90.00
_cell.angle_gamma   90.00
#
_symmetry.space_group_name_H-M   'P 1'
#
loop_
_entity.id
_entity.type
_entity.pdbx_description
1 polymer ?
#
loop_
_entity_poly.entity_id
_entity_poly.type
_entity_poly.pdbx_seq_one_letter_code
_entity_poly.pdbx_strand_id
1 'polypeptide(L)'
;LEGMAAARASASRTPAALAAAMPSAGVQQASLPTPAAASRSSAQAHQALAALCIARGYTLRFEGLEPAPGGFRCIFRVDFRQGGRGLSETFRSVRVHSTIRAAQNDAASEALERLESLT
;
A
#
# COMPACT_ATOMS: atom_id res chain seq x y z
N LEU A 1 41.64 42.45 14.84
CA LEU A 1 41.16 43.85 14.87
C LEU A 1 40.06 43.92 13.84
N GLU A 2 38.80 44.23 14.06
CA GLU A 2 37.95 44.64 15.18
C GLU A 2 36.55 44.58 14.56
N GLY A 3 35.51 44.22 15.31
CA GLY A 3 34.16 44.23 14.74
C GLY A 3 33.11 43.50 15.56
N MET A 4 33.06 43.80 16.85
CA MET A 4 31.90 43.52 17.70
C MET A 4 30.69 44.32 17.19
N ALA A 5 29.55 43.64 16.98
CA ALA A 5 28.24 44.26 17.15
C ALA A 5 27.21 43.19 17.54
N ALA A 6 26.87 43.22 18.83
CA ALA A 6 25.77 42.49 19.42
C ALA A 6 24.42 43.07 18.96
N ALA A 7 23.44 42.21 18.75
CA ALA A 7 22.03 42.60 18.87
C ALA A 7 21.24 41.43 19.44
N ARG A 8 20.98 41.54 20.74
CA ARG A 8 20.04 40.73 21.52
C ARG A 8 18.63 41.10 21.08
N ALA A 9 17.76 40.11 20.92
CA ALA A 9 16.31 40.33 21.00
C ALA A 9 15.69 39.21 21.85
N SER A 10 15.47 39.55 23.12
CA SER A 10 14.53 38.89 24.02
C SER A 10 13.10 39.22 23.58
N ALA A 11 12.25 38.20 23.50
CA ALA A 11 10.81 38.33 23.72
C ALA A 11 10.30 36.94 24.17
N SER A 12 10.33 36.69 25.48
CA SER A 12 9.18 36.81 26.40
C SER A 12 8.15 35.69 26.25
N ARG A 13 8.18 34.83 27.27
CA ARG A 13 7.20 33.85 27.71
C ARG A 13 5.77 34.38 27.66
N THR A 14 4.83 33.51 27.32
CA THR A 14 3.58 33.39 28.09
C THR A 14 3.06 31.94 28.07
N PRO A 15 2.57 31.41 29.21
CA PRO A 15 2.08 30.05 29.38
C PRO A 15 0.54 29.98 29.27
N ALA A 16 0.02 28.81 28.92
CA ALA A 16 -1.33 28.27 29.20
C ALA A 16 -1.62 27.22 28.10
N ALA A 17 -2.25 26.09 28.32
CA ALA A 17 -3.16 25.73 29.39
C ALA A 17 -3.02 24.24 29.72
N LEU A 18 -3.03 23.98 31.02
CA LEU A 18 -3.32 22.72 31.67
C LEU A 18 -4.84 22.49 31.58
N ALA A 19 -5.27 21.39 30.98
CA ALA A 19 -6.62 20.85 31.14
C ALA A 19 -6.49 19.32 31.14
N ALA A 20 -6.38 18.73 32.32
CA ALA A 20 -7.49 18.21 33.12
C ALA A 20 -7.86 16.79 32.67
N ALA A 21 -7.37 15.85 33.48
CA ALA A 21 -7.77 14.45 33.51
C ALA A 21 -9.25 14.34 33.90
N MET A 22 -9.98 13.45 33.21
CA MET A 22 -11.07 12.68 33.81
C MET A 22 -11.00 11.23 33.29
N PRO A 23 -11.00 10.23 34.19
CA PRO A 23 -11.22 8.83 33.84
C PRO A 23 -12.72 8.52 33.86
N SER A 24 -13.31 8.24 32.70
CA SER A 24 -14.67 7.70 32.62
C SER A 24 -14.63 6.20 32.43
N ALA A 25 -15.26 5.54 33.39
CA ALA A 25 -15.41 4.11 33.55
C ALA A 25 -16.15 3.43 32.37
N GLY A 26 -15.73 2.20 32.10
CA GLY A 26 -16.62 1.05 31.91
C GLY A 26 -17.72 1.15 30.86
N VAL A 27 -17.48 0.52 29.70
CA VAL A 27 -18.51 -0.26 29.04
C VAL A 27 -17.92 -1.63 28.72
N GLN A 28 -18.41 -2.63 29.45
CA GLN A 28 -18.30 -4.03 29.11
C GLN A 28 -19.12 -4.32 27.84
N GLN A 29 -18.60 -5.22 27.02
CA GLN A 29 -19.39 -6.24 26.32
C GLN A 29 -20.26 -5.79 25.14
N ALA A 30 -19.69 -5.97 23.95
CA ALA A 30 -20.36 -6.73 22.89
C ALA A 30 -19.30 -7.27 21.91
N SER A 31 -18.93 -8.54 22.09
CA SER A 31 -18.37 -9.35 21.01
C SER A 31 -19.44 -9.49 19.94
N LEU A 32 -19.50 -8.52 19.03
CA LEU A 32 -20.22 -8.67 17.77
C LEU A 32 -19.41 -9.66 16.92
N PRO A 33 -20.02 -10.74 16.38
CA PRO A 33 -19.38 -11.48 15.31
C PRO A 33 -19.29 -10.51 14.13
N THR A 34 -18.11 -9.92 13.91
CA THR A 34 -17.80 -9.26 12.65
C THR A 34 -18.07 -10.26 11.54
N PRO A 35 -18.95 -9.97 10.57
CA PRO A 35 -18.95 -10.72 9.31
C PRO A 35 -17.69 -10.31 8.54
N ALA A 36 -16.51 -10.76 9.01
CA ALA A 36 -15.21 -10.55 8.36
C ALA A 36 -15.01 -11.54 7.19
N ALA A 37 -16.07 -11.75 6.40
CA ALA A 37 -16.14 -12.73 5.34
C ALA A 37 -16.36 -12.13 3.94
N ALA A 38 -16.47 -10.80 3.79
CA ALA A 38 -16.71 -10.21 2.47
C ALA A 38 -15.75 -9.07 2.05
N SER A 39 -14.71 -8.77 2.85
CA SER A 39 -13.71 -7.73 2.50
C SER A 39 -12.27 -8.23 2.44
N ARG A 40 -12.07 -9.55 2.38
CA ARG A 40 -10.78 -10.17 2.01
C ARG A 40 -10.51 -10.14 0.49
N SER A 41 -11.45 -9.63 -0.30
CA SER A 41 -11.64 -10.02 -1.70
C SER A 41 -11.15 -9.02 -2.76
N SER A 42 -10.43 -7.96 -2.39
CA SER A 42 -9.76 -7.14 -3.41
C SER A 42 -8.44 -6.57 -2.91
N ALA A 43 -8.45 -5.72 -1.88
CA ALA A 43 -7.23 -5.06 -1.37
C ALA A 43 -6.09 -6.01 -0.91
N GLN A 44 -6.36 -7.30 -0.76
CA GLN A 44 -5.37 -8.31 -0.37
C GLN A 44 -4.50 -8.81 -1.54
N ALA A 45 -5.01 -8.87 -2.77
CA ALA A 45 -4.29 -9.51 -3.87
C ALA A 45 -2.99 -8.78 -4.22
N HIS A 46 -3.04 -7.45 -4.34
CA HIS A 46 -1.83 -6.65 -4.58
C HIS A 46 -0.81 -6.76 -3.44
N GLN A 47 -1.28 -6.77 -2.18
CA GLN A 47 -0.41 -6.94 -1.02
C GLN A 47 0.22 -8.35 -0.96
N ALA A 48 -0.55 -9.38 -1.28
CA ALA A 48 -0.10 -10.76 -1.35
C ALA A 48 0.91 -10.97 -2.48
N LEU A 49 0.69 -10.37 -3.66
CA LEU A 49 1.65 -10.40 -4.76
C LEU A 49 2.97 -9.76 -4.38
N ALA A 50 2.93 -8.58 -3.74
CA ALA A 50 4.14 -7.91 -3.26
C ALA A 50 4.89 -8.79 -2.24
N ALA A 51 4.18 -9.39 -1.30
CA ALA A 51 4.77 -10.30 -0.31
C ALA A 51 5.40 -11.55 -0.97
N LEU A 52 4.73 -12.16 -1.94
CA LEU A 52 5.24 -13.30 -2.71
C LEU A 52 6.50 -12.92 -3.47
N CYS A 53 6.51 -11.76 -4.14
CA CYS A 53 7.67 -11.29 -4.87
C CYS A 53 8.87 -11.09 -3.93
N ILE A 54 8.66 -10.48 -2.76
CA ILE A 54 9.72 -10.32 -1.75
C ILE A 54 10.23 -11.69 -1.28
N ALA A 55 9.34 -12.61 -0.93
CA ALA A 55 9.70 -13.93 -0.41
C ALA A 55 10.51 -14.76 -1.42
N ARG A 56 10.25 -14.59 -2.72
CA ARG A 56 10.93 -15.32 -3.80
C ARG A 56 12.12 -14.54 -4.41
N GLY A 57 12.40 -13.33 -3.94
CA GLY A 57 13.44 -12.47 -4.52
C GLY A 57 13.12 -11.96 -5.93
N TYR A 58 11.83 -11.87 -6.26
CA TYR A 58 11.34 -11.31 -7.52
C TYR A 58 11.19 -9.80 -7.39
N THR A 59 11.27 -9.07 -8.50
CA THR A 59 11.05 -7.63 -8.56
C THR A 59 9.69 -7.33 -9.17
N LEU A 60 8.75 -6.84 -8.36
CA LEU A 60 7.46 -6.32 -8.84
C LEU A 60 7.61 -4.87 -9.27
N ARG A 61 7.19 -4.55 -10.50
CA ARG A 61 7.16 -3.20 -11.07
C ARG A 61 5.76 -2.84 -11.50
N PHE A 62 5.38 -1.59 -11.26
CA PHE A 62 4.18 -1.01 -11.83
C PHE A 62 4.54 -0.33 -13.15
N GLU A 63 3.96 -0.80 -14.25
CA GLU A 63 4.23 -0.26 -15.59
C GLU A 63 3.25 0.87 -15.94
N GLY A 64 2.01 0.81 -15.43
CA GLY A 64 1.07 1.91 -15.58
C GLY A 64 -0.40 1.51 -15.60
N LEU A 65 -1.23 2.47 -16.00
CA LEU A 65 -2.65 2.31 -16.24
C LEU A 65 -2.94 2.54 -17.72
N GLU A 66 -3.64 1.60 -18.34
CA GLU A 66 -4.10 1.72 -19.71
C GLU A 66 -5.57 2.21 -19.70
N PRO A 67 -5.88 3.35 -20.33
CA PRO A 67 -7.25 3.85 -20.40
C PRO A 67 -8.12 2.98 -21.30
N ALA A 68 -9.36 2.74 -20.90
CA ALA A 68 -10.33 1.96 -21.66
C ALA A 68 -11.75 2.56 -21.51
N PRO A 69 -12.69 2.29 -22.44
CA PRO A 69 -14.07 2.71 -22.27
C PRO A 69 -14.64 2.20 -20.94
N GLY A 70 -15.09 3.11 -20.08
CA GLY A 70 -15.63 2.78 -18.76
C GLY A 70 -14.61 2.65 -17.62
N GLY A 71 -13.33 2.95 -17.85
CA GLY A 71 -12.32 2.99 -16.77
C GLY A 71 -10.88 2.82 -17.25
N PHE A 72 -10.12 1.97 -16.57
CA PHE A 72 -8.74 1.64 -16.93
C PHE A 72 -8.40 0.21 -16.54
N ARG A 73 -7.29 -0.25 -17.09
CA ARG A 73 -6.66 -1.53 -16.78
C ARG A 73 -5.31 -1.28 -16.14
N CYS A 74 -4.94 -2.09 -15.16
CA CYS A 74 -3.64 -2.00 -14.51
C CYS A 74 -2.66 -2.95 -15.17
N ILE A 75 -1.40 -2.53 -15.27
CA ILE A 75 -0.31 -3.35 -15.81
C ILE A 75 0.83 -3.40 -14.78
N PHE A 76 1.20 -4.62 -14.41
CA PHE A 76 2.38 -4.93 -13.61
C PHE A 76 3.39 -5.72 -14.43
N ARG A 77 4.65 -5.63 -14.05
CA ARG A 77 5.72 -6.50 -14.54
C ARG A 77 6.43 -7.15 -13.36
N VAL A 78 6.68 -8.44 -13.46
CA VAL A 78 7.44 -9.19 -12.46
C VAL A 78 8.70 -9.71 -13.13
N ASP A 79 9.85 -9.23 -12.65
CA ASP A 79 11.16 -9.71 -13.07
C ASP A 79 11.64 -10.78 -12.08
N PHE A 80 12.00 -11.97 -12.56
CA PHE A 80 12.49 -13.06 -11.72
C PHE A 80 13.60 -13.86 -12.39
N ARG A 81 14.22 -14.79 -11.67
CA ARG A 81 15.26 -15.68 -12.22
C ARG A 81 14.81 -17.13 -12.15
N GLN A 82 14.91 -17.84 -13.27
CA GLN A 82 14.63 -19.28 -13.35
C GLN A 82 15.82 -19.97 -14.03
N GLY A 83 16.43 -20.97 -13.38
CA GLY A 83 17.61 -21.67 -13.91
C GLY A 83 18.80 -20.74 -14.22
N GLY A 84 18.99 -19.66 -13.45
CA GLY A 84 20.05 -18.68 -13.67
C GLY A 84 19.78 -17.66 -14.78
N ARG A 85 18.67 -17.76 -15.51
CA ARG A 85 18.26 -16.79 -16.54
C ARG A 85 17.28 -15.77 -15.95
N GLY A 86 17.48 -14.49 -16.28
CA GLY A 86 16.52 -13.43 -15.96
C GLY A 86 15.31 -13.50 -16.89
N LEU A 87 14.13 -13.61 -16.32
CA LEU A 87 12.84 -13.60 -17.01
C LEU A 87 12.04 -12.38 -16.54
N SER A 88 11.12 -11.93 -17.39
CA SER A 88 10.22 -10.83 -17.11
C SER A 88 8.85 -11.18 -17.65
N GLU A 89 7.83 -11.14 -16.79
CA GLU A 89 6.44 -11.38 -17.17
C GLU A 89 5.59 -10.17 -16.86
N THR A 90 4.67 -9.84 -17.78
CA THR A 90 3.76 -8.70 -17.64
C THR A 90 2.34 -9.19 -17.41
N PHE A 91 1.70 -8.66 -16.39
CA PHE A 91 0.33 -9.01 -15.98
C PHE A 91 -0.56 -7.79 -16.11
N ARG A 92 -1.67 -7.95 -16.83
CA ARG A 92 -2.67 -6.91 -17.05
C ARG A 92 -3.99 -7.34 -16.42
N SER A 93 -4.75 -6.39 -15.89
CA SER A 93 -6.10 -6.68 -15.40
C SER A 93 -6.96 -7.23 -16.54
N VAL A 94 -7.61 -8.36 -16.30
CA VAL A 94 -8.50 -9.06 -17.24
C VAL A 94 -9.72 -8.22 -17.53
N ARG A 95 -10.18 -7.46 -16.55
CA ARG A 95 -11.35 -6.58 -16.68
C ARG A 95 -10.94 -5.11 -16.65
N VAL A 96 -11.82 -4.27 -17.21
CA VAL A 96 -11.74 -2.81 -17.05
C VAL A 96 -12.41 -2.45 -15.73
N HIS A 97 -11.77 -1.58 -14.95
CA HIS A 97 -12.32 -1.12 -13.69
C HIS A 97 -12.39 0.40 -13.62
N SER A 98 -13.40 0.89 -12.90
CA SER A 98 -13.58 2.32 -12.64
C SER A 98 -12.66 2.86 -11.54
N THR A 99 -11.99 1.99 -10.76
CA THR A 99 -11.10 2.39 -9.65
C THR A 99 -9.72 1.73 -9.75
N ILE A 100 -8.66 2.51 -9.48
CA ILE A 100 -7.24 2.10 -9.68
C ILE A 100 -6.96 0.87 -8.85
N ARG A 101 -7.43 0.90 -7.60
CA ARG A 101 -7.32 -0.21 -6.66
C ARG A 101 -7.98 -1.48 -7.21
N ALA A 102 -9.17 -1.42 -7.81
CA ALA A 102 -9.80 -2.62 -8.36
C ALA A 102 -9.01 -3.20 -9.54
N ALA A 103 -8.52 -2.34 -10.45
CA ALA A 103 -7.65 -2.77 -11.55
C ALA A 103 -6.33 -3.38 -11.06
N GLN A 104 -5.69 -2.78 -10.06
CA GLN A 104 -4.48 -3.31 -9.43
C GLN A 104 -4.72 -4.68 -8.79
N ASN A 105 -5.84 -4.87 -8.10
CA ASN A 105 -6.13 -6.15 -7.48
C ASN A 105 -6.44 -7.24 -8.51
N ASP A 106 -7.18 -6.92 -9.56
CA ASP A 106 -7.47 -7.86 -10.65
C ASP A 106 -6.19 -8.30 -11.37
N ALA A 107 -5.31 -7.35 -11.73
CA ALA A 107 -4.00 -7.68 -12.30
C ALA A 107 -3.11 -8.47 -11.34
N ALA A 108 -3.21 -8.20 -10.03
CA ALA A 108 -2.41 -8.91 -9.03
C ALA A 108 -2.90 -10.34 -8.76
N SER A 109 -4.21 -10.59 -8.80
CA SER A 109 -4.77 -11.94 -8.70
C SER A 109 -4.27 -12.81 -9.86
N GLU A 110 -4.33 -12.29 -11.09
CA GLU A 110 -3.81 -13.00 -12.27
C GLU A 110 -2.31 -13.31 -12.15
N ALA A 111 -1.53 -12.35 -11.65
CA ALA A 111 -0.11 -12.54 -11.41
C ALA A 111 0.15 -13.63 -10.36
N LEU A 112 -0.62 -13.65 -9.27
CA LEU A 112 -0.49 -14.67 -8.23
C LEU A 112 -0.76 -16.07 -8.78
N GLU A 113 -1.89 -16.27 -9.46
CA GLU A 113 -2.26 -17.58 -10.03
C GLU A 113 -1.19 -18.10 -11.00
N ARG A 114 -0.64 -17.22 -11.84
CA ARG A 114 0.42 -17.55 -12.79
C ARG A 114 1.75 -17.86 -12.09
N LEU A 115 2.19 -17.02 -11.16
CA LEU A 115 3.46 -17.20 -10.46
C LEU A 115 3.46 -18.42 -9.52
N GLU A 116 2.31 -18.78 -8.96
CA GLU A 116 2.15 -20.00 -8.17
C GLU A 116 2.26 -21.25 -9.05
N SER A 117 1.77 -21.21 -10.29
CA SER A 117 1.90 -22.32 -11.25
C SER A 117 3.32 -22.55 -11.79
N LEU A 118 4.21 -21.56 -11.62
CA LEU A 118 5.61 -21.62 -12.08
C LEU A 118 6.57 -22.23 -11.05
N THR A 119 6.07 -22.58 -9.87
CA THR A 119 6.79 -23.30 -8.80
C THR A 119 6.44 -24.77 -8.78
#